data_AF-F6ZL76-F1
#
_entry.id   AF-F6ZL76-F1
#
_cell.length_a   1.000
_cell.length_b   1.000
_cell.length_c   1.000
_cell.angle_alpha   90.00
_cell.angle_beta   90.00
_cell.angle_gamma   90.00
#
_symmetry.space_group_name_H-M   'P 1'
#
loop_
_entity.id
_entity.type
_entity.pdbx_description
1 polymer ?
#
loop_
_entity_poly.entity_id
_entity_poly.type
_entity_poly.pdbx_seq_one_letter_code
_entity_poly.pdbx_strand_id
1 'polypeptide(L)'
;MMRKAREASEMELRRYMQEAEAKHELSISEIKMHMDADARNMDALVEENGRLRSDFNNVSTELEGMRSKLDAANSSIKVAQNNLESERKRFESQLHTLNRKLQETQDMLLIKIKELTASEESNIPLKAEIDFLRNLIEEEEKRLGLENNAYSALKNGYGNAGANDQPGNISTFFSVDQNKNQISMNRPGSASLHGGKMQSMASSSYPRRPSS
;
A
#
# COMPACT_ATOMS: atom_id res chain seq x y z
N MET A 1 -52.89 94.47 -50.55
CA MET A 1 -52.14 93.25 -50.91
C MET A 1 -50.91 93.02 -50.04
N MET A 2 -50.06 94.04 -49.80
CA MET A 2 -48.85 93.92 -48.97
C MET A 2 -49.07 93.36 -47.55
N ARG A 3 -50.15 93.77 -46.86
CA ARG A 3 -50.47 93.27 -45.52
C ARG A 3 -50.74 91.76 -45.47
N LYS A 4 -51.46 91.22 -46.46
CA LYS A 4 -51.77 89.78 -46.55
C LYS A 4 -50.51 88.95 -46.84
N ALA A 5 -49.61 89.45 -47.68
CA ALA A 5 -48.32 88.80 -47.94
C ALA A 5 -47.46 88.75 -46.68
N ARG A 6 -47.46 89.84 -45.89
CA ARG A 6 -46.75 89.89 -44.60
C ARG A 6 -47.34 88.92 -43.58
N GLU A 7 -48.65 88.92 -43.39
CA GLU A 7 -49.35 87.99 -42.48
C GLU A 7 -49.13 86.52 -42.89
N ALA A 8 -49.10 86.20 -44.19
CA ALA A 8 -48.79 84.86 -44.69
C ALA A 8 -47.33 84.45 -44.41
N SER A 9 -46.37 85.36 -44.64
CA SER A 9 -44.95 85.08 -44.35
C SER A 9 -44.69 84.91 -42.84
N GLU A 10 -45.36 85.68 -41.99
CA GLU A 10 -45.27 85.56 -40.54
C GLU A 10 -45.88 84.24 -40.04
N MET A 11 -46.97 83.79 -40.67
CA MET A 11 -47.58 82.49 -40.38
C MET A 11 -46.69 81.32 -40.81
N GLU A 12 -46.09 81.41 -41.99
CA GLU A 12 -45.20 80.38 -42.51
C GLU A 12 -43.91 80.27 -41.68
N LEU A 13 -43.32 81.40 -41.28
CA LEU A 13 -42.17 81.41 -40.38
C LEU A 13 -42.48 80.76 -39.03
N ARG A 14 -43.64 81.09 -38.43
CA ARG A 14 -44.08 80.45 -37.17
C ARG A 14 -44.23 78.94 -37.32
N ARG A 15 -44.80 78.49 -38.44
CA ARG A 15 -44.94 77.07 -38.74
C ARG A 15 -43.58 76.38 -38.86
N TYR A 16 -42.64 76.98 -39.60
CA TYR A 16 -41.28 76.46 -39.69
C TYR A 16 -40.58 76.39 -38.32
N MET A 17 -40.75 77.41 -37.48
CA MET A 17 -40.21 77.40 -36.12
C MET A 17 -40.79 76.26 -35.29
N GLN A 18 -42.12 76.08 -35.30
CA GLN A 18 -42.79 74.98 -34.59
C GLN A 18 -42.37 73.60 -35.11
N GLU A 19 -42.27 73.42 -36.42
CA GLU A 19 -41.82 72.17 -37.02
C GLU A 19 -40.35 71.87 -36.69
N ALA A 20 -39.49 72.89 -36.63
CA ALA A 20 -38.09 72.75 -36.23
C ALA A 20 -37.98 72.40 -34.74
N GLU A 21 -38.73 73.08 -33.87
CA GLU A 21 -38.81 72.79 -32.44
C GLU A 21 -39.27 71.35 -32.19
N ALA A 22 -40.37 70.92 -32.83
CA ALA A 22 -40.86 69.55 -32.71
C ALA A 22 -39.83 68.50 -33.16
N LYS A 23 -39.09 68.76 -34.26
CA LYS A 23 -38.01 67.87 -34.71
C LYS A 23 -36.85 67.81 -33.72
N HIS A 24 -36.47 68.94 -33.12
CA HIS A 24 -35.43 68.97 -32.10
C HIS A 24 -35.85 68.25 -30.83
N GLU A 25 -37.10 68.40 -30.39
CA GLU A 25 -37.65 67.68 -29.24
C GLU A 25 -37.64 66.16 -29.46
N LEU A 26 -38.04 65.70 -30.65
CA LEU A 26 -37.96 64.28 -31.02
C LEU A 26 -36.53 63.76 -30.99
N SER A 27 -35.60 64.47 -31.63
CA SER A 27 -34.18 64.07 -31.65
C SER A 27 -33.57 64.01 -30.25
N ILE A 28 -33.88 64.98 -29.38
CA ILE A 28 -33.43 64.96 -27.98
C ILE A 28 -34.05 63.77 -27.23
N SER A 29 -35.32 63.48 -27.46
CA SER A 29 -35.99 62.32 -26.85
C SER A 29 -35.34 61.00 -27.28
N GLU A 30 -35.03 60.84 -28.57
CA GLU A 30 -34.36 59.65 -29.10
C GLU A 30 -32.96 59.49 -28.48
N ILE A 31 -32.17 60.56 -28.41
CA ILE A 31 -30.84 60.53 -27.79
C ILE A 31 -30.95 60.13 -26.32
N LYS A 32 -31.92 60.67 -25.56
CA LYS A 32 -32.15 60.28 -24.16
C LYS A 32 -32.49 58.79 -24.04
N MET A 33 -33.37 58.27 -24.89
CA MET A 33 -33.70 56.84 -24.90
C MET A 33 -32.47 55.97 -25.19
N HIS A 34 -31.61 56.40 -26.12
CA HIS A 34 -30.36 55.71 -26.40
C HIS A 34 -29.38 55.75 -25.22
N MET A 35 -29.20 56.92 -24.59
CA MET A 35 -28.36 57.05 -23.40
C MET A 35 -28.85 56.18 -22.24
N ASP A 36 -30.17 56.13 -22.01
CA ASP A 36 -30.76 55.29 -20.96
C ASP A 36 -30.58 53.79 -21.26
N ALA A 37 -30.67 53.39 -22.53
CA ALA A 37 -30.42 52.02 -22.95
C ALA A 37 -28.94 51.64 -22.77
N ASP A 38 -28.03 52.52 -23.17
CA ASP A 38 -26.59 52.31 -23.03
C ASP A 38 -26.16 52.25 -21.56
N ALA A 39 -26.75 53.08 -20.70
CA ALA A 39 -26.50 53.05 -19.26
C ALA A 39 -26.88 51.67 -18.66
N ARG A 40 -28.06 51.15 -19.00
CA ARG A 40 -28.49 49.82 -18.54
C ARG A 40 -27.62 48.69 -19.09
N ASN A 41 -27.21 48.78 -20.36
CA ASN A 41 -26.29 47.82 -20.95
C ASN A 41 -24.93 47.84 -20.26
N MET A 42 -24.42 49.04 -19.92
CA MET A 42 -23.17 49.20 -19.21
C MET A 42 -23.25 48.58 -17.81
N ASP A 43 -24.34 48.82 -17.07
CA ASP A 43 -24.55 48.22 -15.75
C ASP A 43 -24.58 46.68 -15.82
N ALA A 44 -25.28 46.11 -16.82
CA ALA A 44 -25.32 44.66 -17.03
C ALA A 44 -23.94 44.07 -17.35
N LEU A 45 -23.15 44.75 -18.19
CA LEU A 45 -21.79 44.34 -18.52
C LEU A 45 -20.85 44.42 -17.31
N VAL A 46 -21.01 45.42 -16.45
CA VAL A 46 -20.23 45.54 -15.20
C VAL A 46 -20.55 44.40 -14.25
N GLU A 47 -21.83 44.05 -14.08
CA GLU A 47 -22.26 42.91 -13.26
C GLU A 47 -21.72 41.59 -13.81
N GLU A 48 -21.84 41.36 -15.12
CA GLU A 48 -21.32 40.16 -15.77
C GLU A 48 -19.79 40.06 -15.62
N ASN A 49 -19.07 41.16 -15.80
CA ASN A 49 -17.62 41.20 -15.60
C ASN A 49 -17.24 40.85 -14.16
N GLY A 50 -17.98 41.38 -13.18
CA GLY A 50 -17.82 41.03 -11.76
C GLY A 50 -18.01 39.54 -11.51
N ARG A 51 -19.08 38.94 -12.09
CA ARG A 51 -19.37 37.52 -11.98
C ARG A 51 -18.26 36.66 -12.60
N LEU A 52 -17.83 36.99 -13.82
CA LEU A 52 -16.77 36.26 -14.52
C LEU A 52 -15.42 36.34 -13.78
N ARG A 53 -15.08 37.49 -13.18
CA ARG A 53 -13.89 37.63 -12.33
C ARG A 53 -13.97 36.74 -11.10
N SER A 54 -15.14 36.67 -10.46
CA SER A 54 -15.35 35.78 -9.31
C SER A 54 -15.19 34.31 -9.71
N ASP A 55 -15.81 33.89 -10.81
CA ASP A 55 -15.69 32.52 -11.34
C ASP A 55 -14.23 32.18 -11.68
N PHE A 56 -13.52 33.10 -12.33
CA PHE A 56 -12.10 32.94 -12.66
C PHE A 56 -11.26 32.73 -11.39
N ASN A 57 -11.47 33.56 -10.36
CA ASN A 57 -10.75 33.43 -9.10
C ASN A 57 -11.05 32.08 -8.42
N ASN A 58 -12.32 31.66 -8.39
CA ASN A 58 -12.70 30.36 -7.82
C ASN A 58 -11.98 29.21 -8.53
N VAL A 59 -12.02 29.17 -9.86
CA VAL A 59 -11.35 28.14 -10.66
C VAL A 59 -9.83 28.19 -10.47
N SER A 60 -9.23 29.38 -10.39
CA SER A 60 -7.80 29.53 -10.12
C SER A 60 -7.40 28.94 -8.76
N THR A 61 -8.17 29.23 -7.70
CA THR A 61 -7.91 28.67 -6.36
C THR A 61 -8.11 27.15 -6.31
N GLU A 62 -9.11 26.61 -7.02
CA GLU A 62 -9.31 25.17 -7.12
C GLU A 62 -8.13 24.51 -7.84
N LEU A 63 -7.66 25.11 -8.94
CA LEU A 63 -6.52 24.64 -9.72
C LEU A 63 -5.23 24.61 -8.88
N GLU A 64 -4.96 25.67 -8.11
CA GLU A 64 -3.83 25.71 -7.17
C GLU A 64 -3.95 24.65 -6.07
N GLY A 65 -5.15 24.44 -5.53
CA GLY A 65 -5.43 23.38 -4.57
C GLY A 65 -5.17 21.98 -5.15
N MET A 66 -5.59 21.74 -6.39
CA MET A 66 -5.37 20.47 -7.08
C MET A 66 -3.90 20.25 -7.43
N ARG A 67 -3.16 21.28 -7.84
CA ARG A 67 -1.70 21.22 -8.02
C ARG A 67 -0.99 20.84 -6.72
N SER A 68 -1.35 21.46 -5.61
CA SER A 68 -0.78 21.16 -4.29
C SER A 68 -1.04 19.70 -3.87
N LYS A 69 -2.25 19.19 -4.11
CA LYS A 69 -2.59 17.77 -3.87
C LYS A 69 -1.77 16.83 -4.76
N LEU A 70 -1.57 17.18 -6.02
CA LEU A 70 -0.77 16.39 -6.96
C LEU A 70 0.70 16.33 -6.50
N ASP A 71 1.27 17.46 -6.07
CA ASP A 71 2.64 17.51 -5.57
C ASP A 71 2.82 16.69 -4.29
N ALA A 72 1.85 16.75 -3.37
CA ALA A 72 1.83 15.93 -2.17
C ALA A 72 1.77 14.42 -2.50
N ALA A 73 0.89 14.03 -3.44
CA ALA A 73 0.78 12.64 -3.90
C ALA A 73 2.08 12.16 -4.56
N ASN A 74 2.70 12.97 -5.42
CA ASN A 74 3.97 12.67 -6.07
C ASN A 74 5.11 12.49 -5.05
N SER A 75 5.15 13.34 -4.01
CA SER A 75 6.12 13.21 -2.91
C SER A 75 5.91 11.90 -2.15
N SER A 76 4.66 11.57 -1.81
CA SER A 76 4.29 10.32 -1.14
C SER A 76 4.69 9.08 -1.95
N ILE A 77 4.45 9.09 -3.27
CA ILE A 77 4.87 8.01 -4.17
C ILE A 77 6.39 7.82 -4.14
N LYS A 78 7.17 8.92 -4.20
CA LYS A 78 8.64 8.84 -4.13
C LYS A 78 9.12 8.24 -2.80
N VAL A 79 8.51 8.64 -1.69
CA VAL A 79 8.83 8.07 -0.37
C VAL A 79 8.52 6.57 -0.33
N ALA A 80 7.34 6.16 -0.82
CA ALA A 80 6.95 4.75 -0.86
C ALA A 80 7.89 3.92 -1.74
N GLN A 81 8.28 4.45 -2.91
CA GLN A 81 9.26 3.80 -3.80
C GLN A 81 10.62 3.61 -3.13
N ASN A 82 11.12 4.64 -2.45
CA ASN A 82 12.39 4.57 -1.71
C ASN A 82 12.34 3.53 -0.57
N ASN A 83 11.22 3.48 0.16
CA ASN A 83 11.02 2.50 1.22
C ASN A 83 10.99 1.08 0.68
N LEU A 84 10.24 0.83 -0.40
CA LEU A 84 10.19 -0.48 -1.05
C LEU A 84 11.56 -0.91 -1.58
N GLU A 85 12.32 0.00 -2.19
CA GLU A 85 13.67 -0.29 -2.67
C GLU A 85 14.62 -0.64 -1.52
N SER A 86 14.52 0.09 -0.41
CA SER A 86 15.30 -0.19 0.80
C SER A 86 14.94 -1.55 1.41
N GLU A 87 13.66 -1.89 1.49
CA GLU A 87 13.20 -3.19 1.97
C GLU A 87 13.65 -4.32 1.06
N ARG A 88 13.55 -4.14 -0.26
CA ARG A 88 14.02 -5.12 -1.25
C ARG A 88 15.51 -5.43 -1.05
N LYS A 89 16.36 -4.39 -0.96
CA LYS A 89 17.80 -4.55 -0.71
C LYS A 89 18.09 -5.26 0.61
N ARG A 90 17.32 -4.93 1.66
CA ARG A 90 17.44 -5.59 2.96
C ARG A 90 17.11 -7.08 2.87
N PHE A 91 16.01 -7.44 2.21
CA PHE A 91 15.62 -8.85 2.04
C PHE A 91 16.60 -9.61 1.16
N GLU A 92 17.12 -9.01 0.10
CA GLU A 92 18.14 -9.61 -0.75
C GLU A 92 19.42 -9.93 0.05
N SER A 93 19.89 -8.99 0.88
CA SER A 93 21.03 -9.23 1.78
C SER A 93 20.76 -10.35 2.80
N GLN A 94 19.55 -10.39 3.36
CA GLN A 94 19.14 -11.46 4.27
C GLN A 94 19.09 -12.83 3.59
N LEU A 95 18.54 -12.90 2.37
CA LEU A 95 18.51 -14.13 1.57
C LEU A 95 19.91 -14.62 1.25
N HIS A 96 20.82 -13.72 0.82
CA HIS A 96 22.22 -14.10 0.60
C HIS A 96 22.88 -14.65 1.86
N THR A 97 22.64 -14.03 3.01
CA THR A 97 23.17 -14.49 4.29
C THR A 97 22.64 -15.88 4.66
N LEU A 98 21.33 -16.11 4.50
CA LEU A 98 20.70 -17.39 4.79
C LEU A 98 21.18 -18.49 3.83
N ASN A 99 21.26 -18.20 2.53
CA ASN A 99 21.79 -19.14 1.54
C ASN A 99 23.23 -19.54 1.85
N ARG A 100 24.07 -18.58 2.24
CA ARG A 100 25.45 -18.87 2.65
C ARG A 100 25.49 -19.78 3.88
N LYS A 101 24.71 -19.48 4.92
CA LYS A 101 24.63 -20.33 6.13
C LYS A 101 24.12 -21.74 5.81
N LEU A 102 23.16 -21.85 4.90
CA LEU A 102 22.64 -23.14 4.45
C LEU A 102 23.74 -23.95 3.76
N GLN A 103 24.49 -23.32 2.85
CA GLN A 103 25.63 -23.96 2.19
C GLN A 103 26.68 -24.42 3.22
N GLU A 104 27.09 -23.54 4.14
CA GLU A 104 28.06 -23.87 5.19
C GLU A 104 27.57 -25.05 6.06
N THR A 105 26.27 -25.10 6.38
CA THR A 105 25.68 -26.21 7.15
C THR A 105 25.65 -27.51 6.35
N GLN A 106 25.36 -27.45 5.05
CA GLN A 106 25.38 -28.61 4.16
C GLN A 106 26.80 -29.17 4.02
N ASP A 107 27.80 -28.30 3.86
CA ASP A 107 29.21 -28.69 3.78
C ASP A 107 29.67 -29.36 5.10
N MET A 108 29.30 -28.79 6.24
CA MET A 108 29.56 -29.36 7.57
C MET A 108 28.91 -30.75 7.74
N LEU A 109 27.64 -30.89 7.32
CA LEU A 109 26.94 -32.17 7.39
C LEU A 109 27.64 -33.24 6.54
N LEU A 110 28.08 -32.88 5.33
CA LEU A 110 28.81 -33.79 4.46
C LEU A 110 30.12 -34.26 5.10
N ILE A 111 30.86 -33.35 5.76
CA ILE A 111 32.07 -33.70 6.51
C ILE A 111 31.72 -34.67 7.64
N LYS A 112 30.67 -34.41 8.42
CA LYS A 112 30.24 -35.29 9.52
C LYS A 112 29.81 -36.68 9.06
N ILE A 113 29.13 -36.78 7.92
CA ILE A 113 28.80 -38.07 7.32
C ILE A 113 30.08 -38.86 7.00
N LYS A 114 31.08 -38.21 6.39
CA LYS A 114 32.37 -38.86 6.08
C LYS A 114 33.12 -39.31 7.33
N GLU A 115 33.18 -38.47 8.37
CA GLU A 115 33.79 -38.82 9.66
C GLU A 115 33.09 -40.03 10.31
N LEU A 116 31.76 -40.06 10.27
CA LEU A 116 30.97 -41.15 10.82
C LEU A 116 31.21 -42.45 10.06
N THR A 117 31.20 -42.42 8.73
CA THR A 117 31.52 -43.59 7.89
C THR A 117 32.92 -44.12 8.18
N ALA A 118 33.94 -43.24 8.28
CA ALA A 118 35.29 -43.66 8.63
C ALA A 118 35.39 -44.28 10.03
N SER A 119 34.64 -43.75 11.01
CA SER A 119 34.56 -44.32 12.34
C SER A 119 33.87 -45.69 12.33
N GLU A 120 32.78 -45.85 11.59
CA GLU A 120 32.10 -47.14 11.42
C GLU A 120 33.03 -48.18 10.77
N GLU A 121 33.75 -47.82 9.71
CA GLU A 121 34.73 -48.69 9.06
C GLU A 121 35.84 -49.13 10.03
N SER A 122 36.35 -48.24 10.87
CA SER A 122 37.36 -48.57 11.89
C SER A 122 36.85 -49.51 12.98
N ASN A 123 35.53 -49.53 13.24
CA ASN A 123 34.92 -50.40 14.24
C ASN A 123 34.68 -51.84 13.73
N ILE A 124 34.66 -52.07 12.42
CA ILE A 124 34.47 -53.40 11.82
C ILE A 124 35.53 -54.41 12.28
N PRO A 125 36.86 -54.15 12.17
CA PRO A 125 37.87 -55.10 12.60
C PRO A 125 37.83 -55.34 14.12
N LEU A 126 37.55 -54.31 14.92
CA LEU A 126 37.40 -54.43 16.36
C LEU A 126 36.23 -55.34 16.74
N LYS A 127 35.08 -55.20 16.08
CA LYS A 127 33.94 -56.11 16.27
C LYS A 127 34.29 -57.55 15.88
N ALA A 128 34.97 -57.73 14.75
CA ALA A 128 35.41 -59.05 14.31
C ALA A 128 36.40 -59.70 15.29
N GLU A 129 37.33 -58.93 15.85
CA GLU A 129 38.27 -59.39 16.88
C GLU A 129 37.56 -59.76 18.18
N ILE A 130 36.61 -58.94 18.64
CA ILE A 130 35.77 -59.25 19.82
C ILE A 130 35.01 -60.57 19.62
N ASP A 131 34.39 -60.76 18.46
CA ASP A 131 33.63 -61.98 18.16
C ASP A 131 34.55 -63.20 18.04
N PHE A 132 35.75 -63.05 17.48
CA PHE A 132 36.77 -64.10 17.49
C PHE A 132 37.20 -64.49 18.91
N LEU A 133 37.49 -63.50 19.76
CA LEU A 133 37.88 -63.74 21.15
C LEU A 133 36.76 -64.38 21.97
N ARG A 134 35.50 -63.96 21.75
CA ARG A 134 34.32 -64.61 22.35
C ARG A 134 34.24 -66.09 21.99
N ASN A 135 34.36 -66.42 20.70
CA ASN A 135 34.32 -67.81 20.25
C ASN A 135 35.45 -68.65 20.87
N LEU A 136 36.67 -68.09 20.96
CA LEU A 136 37.81 -68.77 21.57
C LEU A 136 37.56 -69.07 23.06
N ILE A 137 36.97 -68.12 23.79
CA ILE A 137 36.59 -68.31 25.20
C ILE A 137 35.51 -69.39 25.32
N GLU A 138 34.47 -69.36 24.48
CA GLU A 138 33.40 -70.36 24.48
C GLU A 138 33.94 -71.78 24.22
N GLU A 139 34.85 -71.94 23.25
CA GLU A 139 35.51 -73.23 22.99
C GLU A 139 36.33 -73.72 24.18
N GLU A 140 37.02 -72.80 24.86
CA GLU A 140 37.85 -73.12 26.00
C GLU A 140 37.02 -73.46 27.25
N GLU A 141 35.92 -72.74 27.49
CA GLU A 141 34.95 -73.07 28.53
C GLU A 141 34.35 -74.47 28.32
N LYS A 142 34.04 -74.81 27.07
CA LYS A 142 33.59 -76.15 26.67
C LYS A 142 34.66 -77.22 26.92
N ARG A 143 35.92 -76.96 26.57
CA ARG A 143 37.05 -77.88 26.82
C ARG A 143 37.28 -78.14 28.30
N LEU A 144 37.14 -77.11 29.13
CA LEU A 144 37.31 -77.20 30.58
C LEU A 144 36.10 -77.82 31.29
N GLY A 145 35.03 -78.18 30.56
CA GLY A 145 33.80 -78.73 31.12
C GLY A 145 33.05 -77.73 32.01
N LEU A 146 33.31 -76.42 31.82
CA LEU A 146 32.70 -75.34 32.59
C LEU A 146 31.27 -75.02 32.12
N GLU A 147 30.79 -75.68 31.05
CA GLU A 147 29.46 -75.53 30.46
C GLU A 147 28.29 -75.71 31.46
N ASN A 148 28.52 -76.25 32.68
CA ASN A 148 27.43 -76.61 33.59
C ASN A 148 27.47 -76.10 35.04
N ASN A 149 28.37 -75.21 35.48
CA ASN A 149 28.34 -74.78 36.91
C ASN A 149 28.43 -73.29 37.25
N ALA A 150 28.71 -72.37 36.30
CA ALA A 150 28.78 -70.94 36.63
C ALA A 150 27.59 -70.11 36.11
N TYR A 151 27.05 -70.41 34.93
CA TYR A 151 25.98 -69.60 34.31
C TYR A 151 24.55 -69.96 34.77
N SER A 152 24.31 -71.15 35.32
CA SER A 152 23.02 -71.54 35.88
C SER A 152 22.77 -70.96 37.29
N ALA A 153 23.84 -70.64 38.03
CA ALA A 153 23.75 -70.03 39.36
C ALA A 153 23.47 -68.52 39.33
N LEU A 154 23.92 -67.79 38.30
CA LEU A 154 23.65 -66.35 38.19
C LEU A 154 22.28 -66.04 37.53
N LYS A 155 21.77 -66.93 36.67
CA LYS A 155 20.50 -66.72 35.95
C LYS A 155 19.26 -66.97 36.82
N ASN A 156 19.39 -67.71 37.92
CA ASN A 156 18.29 -68.03 38.85
C ASN A 156 18.33 -67.24 40.17
N GLY A 157 19.32 -66.36 40.37
CA GLY A 157 19.53 -65.62 41.62
C GLY A 157 19.07 -64.15 41.63
N TYR A 158 18.74 -63.56 40.48
CA TYR A 158 18.23 -62.19 40.41
C TYR A 158 16.92 -62.14 39.62
N GLY A 159 15.85 -62.54 40.29
CA GLY A 159 14.52 -62.10 39.92
C GLY A 159 14.39 -60.59 40.11
N ASN A 160 14.08 -59.91 39.02
CA ASN A 160 13.08 -58.85 38.93
C ASN A 160 13.25 -57.59 39.80
N ALA A 161 13.83 -56.55 39.19
CA ALA A 161 13.42 -55.17 39.45
C ALA A 161 13.17 -54.50 38.09
N GLY A 162 11.91 -54.21 37.81
CA GLY A 162 11.49 -53.63 36.54
C GLY A 162 12.05 -52.24 36.30
N ALA A 163 12.30 -51.95 35.02
CA ALA A 163 12.18 -50.62 34.47
C ALA A 163 11.63 -50.79 33.04
N ASN A 164 10.40 -50.33 32.87
CA ASN A 164 9.84 -49.99 31.56
C ASN A 164 10.82 -49.04 30.86
N ASP A 165 11.37 -49.45 29.72
CA ASP A 165 11.91 -48.50 28.74
C ASP A 165 11.15 -48.69 27.42
N GLN A 166 10.18 -47.79 27.25
CA GLN A 166 9.61 -47.44 25.96
C GLN A 166 10.73 -47.11 24.95
N PRO A 167 10.55 -47.39 23.65
CA PRO A 167 11.26 -46.65 22.62
C PRO A 167 10.70 -45.23 22.54
N GLY A 168 11.09 -44.40 23.51
CA GLY A 168 10.85 -42.97 23.54
C GLY A 168 11.90 -42.25 22.69
N ASN A 169 11.52 -41.97 21.45
CA ASN A 169 11.62 -40.64 20.85
C ASN A 169 12.96 -39.88 21.02
N ILE A 170 13.86 -40.02 20.05
CA ILE A 170 14.95 -39.04 19.81
C ILE A 170 14.67 -38.34 18.47
N SER A 171 13.81 -37.32 18.52
CA SER A 171 13.81 -36.21 17.55
C SER A 171 13.19 -34.98 18.23
N THR A 172 13.91 -34.42 19.19
CA THR A 172 13.71 -33.04 19.63
C THR A 172 15.06 -32.48 20.04
N PHE A 173 15.91 -32.23 19.04
CA PHE A 173 17.11 -31.40 19.19
C PHE A 173 17.24 -30.46 17.99
N PHE A 174 16.21 -29.62 17.82
CA PHE A 174 16.36 -28.27 17.28
C PHE A 174 16.00 -27.30 18.40
N SER A 175 16.94 -27.07 19.32
CA SER A 175 16.90 -25.85 20.11
C SER A 175 17.47 -24.74 19.24
N VAL A 176 16.58 -24.09 18.50
CA VAL A 176 16.85 -22.79 17.89
C VAL A 176 16.99 -21.82 19.05
N ASP A 177 18.23 -21.48 19.38
CA ASP A 177 18.52 -20.34 20.22
C ASP A 177 17.84 -19.11 19.60
N GLN A 178 16.80 -18.66 20.31
CA GLN A 178 16.17 -17.37 20.15
C GLN A 178 17.21 -16.30 20.49
N ASN A 179 18.04 -15.95 19.51
CA ASN A 179 18.83 -14.74 19.63
C ASN A 179 17.89 -13.54 19.40
N LYS A 180 17.72 -12.79 20.49
CA LYS A 180 16.97 -11.53 20.61
C LYS A 180 17.29 -10.60 19.45
N ASN A 181 16.38 -10.50 18.49
CA ASN A 181 16.15 -9.27 17.74
C ASN A 181 14.66 -8.95 17.87
N GLN A 182 14.35 -8.09 18.83
CA GLN A 182 13.06 -7.43 18.94
C GLN A 182 12.78 -6.68 17.63
N ILE A 183 12.06 -7.30 16.71
CA ILE A 183 11.30 -6.57 15.70
C ILE A 183 10.05 -6.07 16.43
N SER A 184 10.18 -4.90 17.04
CA SER A 184 9.04 -4.06 17.41
C SER A 184 8.25 -3.77 16.14
N MET A 185 7.17 -4.53 15.93
CA MET A 185 6.09 -4.15 15.04
C MET A 185 5.28 -3.05 15.73
N ASN A 186 5.84 -1.83 15.74
CA ASN A 186 5.03 -0.64 15.97
C ASN A 186 4.12 -0.45 14.74
N ARG A 187 2.93 -1.04 14.80
CA ARG A 187 1.78 -0.63 13.99
C ARG A 187 1.40 0.79 14.42
N PRO A 188 1.47 1.81 13.56
CA PRO A 188 0.87 3.10 13.87
C PRO A 188 -0.65 2.99 13.72
N GLY A 189 -1.34 3.14 14.85
CA GLY A 189 -2.65 3.79 14.98
C GLY A 189 -3.72 3.47 13.94
N SER A 190 -4.55 2.48 14.25
CA SER A 190 -5.97 2.52 13.88
C SER A 190 -6.62 3.69 14.64
N ALA A 191 -6.68 4.86 14.01
CA ALA A 191 -7.51 5.95 14.47
C ALA A 191 -8.98 5.58 14.26
N SER A 192 -9.63 5.26 15.38
CA SER A 192 -11.05 5.39 15.61
C SER A 192 -11.58 6.69 15.01
N LEU A 193 -12.47 6.60 14.02
CA LEU A 193 -13.34 7.71 13.63
C LEU A 193 -14.78 7.28 13.83
N HIS A 194 -15.27 7.82 14.94
CA HIS A 194 -16.59 7.77 15.51
C HIS A 194 -17.61 8.47 14.59
N GLY A 195 -18.74 7.79 14.38
CA GLY A 195 -20.08 8.31 14.07
C GLY A 195 -20.24 9.67 13.36
N GLY A 196 -20.59 9.61 12.08
CA GLY A 196 -21.27 10.70 11.37
C GLY A 196 -22.46 10.15 10.59
N LYS A 197 -23.66 10.24 11.16
CA LYS A 197 -24.93 10.06 10.44
C LYS A 197 -24.96 11.01 9.24
N MET A 198 -25.20 10.49 8.04
CA MET A 198 -25.85 11.28 6.99
C MET A 198 -27.02 10.51 6.40
N GLN A 199 -28.17 11.16 6.54
CA GLN A 199 -29.47 10.79 6.03
C GLN A 199 -29.49 10.82 4.50
N SER A 200 -30.37 9.98 3.98
CA SER A 200 -31.01 10.00 2.66
C SER A 200 -31.28 11.40 2.10
N MET A 201 -31.16 11.52 0.77
CA MET A 201 -31.95 12.29 -0.23
C MET A 201 -31.04 12.37 -1.49
N ALA A 202 -31.42 12.24 -2.75
CA ALA A 202 -32.68 12.05 -3.43
C ALA A 202 -32.38 11.47 -4.84
N SER A 203 -33.41 10.89 -5.42
CA SER A 203 -33.63 10.55 -6.84
C SER A 203 -33.28 11.64 -7.86
N SER A 204 -32.75 11.26 -9.03
CA SER A 204 -32.98 11.87 -10.36
C SER A 204 -32.26 11.03 -11.45
N SER A 205 -32.91 10.21 -12.28
CA SER A 205 -33.68 10.51 -13.52
C SER A 205 -32.84 11.01 -14.72
N TYR A 206 -32.38 10.04 -15.55
CA TYR A 206 -32.30 9.98 -17.05
C TYR A 206 -31.68 11.14 -17.89
N PRO A 207 -31.25 10.97 -19.19
CA PRO A 207 -31.79 10.02 -20.18
C PRO A 207 -30.81 9.31 -21.17
N ARG A 208 -31.44 8.40 -21.93
CA ARG A 208 -30.96 7.58 -23.05
C ARG A 208 -30.35 8.40 -24.20
N ARG A 209 -29.30 7.84 -24.81
CA ARG A 209 -28.78 8.22 -26.14
C ARG A 209 -29.57 7.52 -27.25
N PRO A 210 -29.81 8.16 -28.41
CA PRO A 210 -30.36 7.50 -29.57
C PRO A 210 -29.27 6.74 -30.36
N SER A 211 -29.70 5.66 -30.99
CA SER A 211 -28.97 4.84 -31.95
C SER A 211 -28.77 5.58 -33.28
N SER A 212 -27.57 5.47 -33.83
CA SER A 212 -27.25 5.64 -35.25
C SER A 212 -27.68 4.42 -36.06
#